data_AF-A0A2S4VVU7-F1
#
_entry.id   AF-A0A2S4VVU7-F1
#
_cell.length_a   1.000
_cell.length_b   1.000
_cell.length_c   1.000
_cell.angle_alpha   90.00
_cell.angle_beta   90.00
_cell.angle_gamma   90.00
#
_symmetry.space_group_name_H-M   'P 1'
#
loop_
_entity.id
_entity.type
_entity.pdbx_description
1 polymer ?
#
loop_
_entity_poly.entity_id
_entity_poly.type
_entity_poly.pdbx_seq_one_letter_code
_entity_poly.pdbx_strand_id
1 'polypeptide(L)'
;FTVNTHLIELLRRNGVLAWRWNGKLEDLAVQAFHAMLIFVFQDGEDPSTLTEALVDCQHDNSSCAQMNLAHLTSLIESTILLNVELFKTNQLLITALHQCIENIKKTKRNVVRYGFEYNQLESALGIIIAPEENLDHWRGKLRLYLFNVKFTKVCSIML
;
A
#
# COMPACT_ATOMS: atom_id res chain seq x y z
N PHE A 1 -31.89 -16.53 0.22
CA PHE A 1 -30.41 -16.55 0.11
C PHE A 1 -29.90 -15.82 1.34
N THR A 2 -29.40 -16.52 2.35
CA THR A 2 -28.82 -15.86 3.53
C THR A 2 -27.47 -15.32 3.09
N VAL A 3 -27.35 -14.00 2.99
CA VAL A 3 -26.08 -13.37 2.67
C VAL A 3 -25.09 -13.79 3.75
N ASN A 4 -23.97 -14.39 3.33
CA ASN A 4 -22.96 -14.88 4.26
C ASN A 4 -22.36 -13.66 4.98
N THR A 5 -22.79 -13.42 6.21
CA THR A 5 -22.36 -12.28 7.04
C THR A 5 -20.85 -12.27 7.23
N HIS A 6 -20.21 -13.43 7.23
CA HIS A 6 -18.75 -13.55 7.26
C HIS A 6 -18.09 -13.01 5.98
N LEU A 7 -18.67 -13.28 4.81
CA LEU A 7 -18.17 -12.76 3.53
C LEU A 7 -18.31 -11.24 3.43
N ILE A 8 -19.43 -10.68 3.90
CA ILE A 8 -19.63 -9.22 3.96
C ILE A 8 -18.54 -8.57 4.84
N GLU A 9 -18.26 -9.17 6.00
CA GLU A 9 -17.28 -8.62 6.92
C GLU A 9 -15.85 -8.67 6.36
N LEU A 10 -15.50 -9.76 5.66
CA LEU A 10 -14.23 -9.87 4.95
C LEU A 10 -14.10 -8.81 3.85
N LEU A 11 -15.16 -8.60 3.05
CA LEU A 11 -15.18 -7.56 2.00
C LEU A 11 -14.99 -6.16 2.60
N ARG A 12 -15.69 -5.85 3.69
CA ARG A 12 -15.56 -4.57 4.39
C ARG A 12 -14.14 -4.35 4.92
N ARG A 13 -13.59 -5.36 5.61
CA ARG A 13 -12.22 -5.31 6.14
C ARG A 13 -11.19 -5.11 5.03
N ASN A 14 -11.37 -5.81 3.92
CA ASN A 14 -10.51 -5.70 2.75
C ASN A 14 -10.51 -4.28 2.17
N GLY A 15 -11.69 -3.70 1.96
CA GLY A 15 -11.83 -2.34 1.45
C GLY A 15 -11.15 -1.30 2.35
N VAL A 16 -11.26 -1.43 3.67
CA VAL A 16 -10.58 -0.54 4.63
C VAL A 16 -9.06 -0.66 4.52
N LEU A 17 -8.54 -1.88 4.42
CA LEU A 17 -7.09 -2.11 4.30
C LEU A 17 -6.54 -1.58 2.97
N ALA A 18 -7.26 -1.80 1.86
CA ALA A 18 -6.89 -1.29 0.55
C ALA A 18 -6.85 0.24 0.53
N TRP A 19 -7.87 0.90 1.09
CA TRP A 19 -7.90 2.34 1.23
C TRP A 19 -6.72 2.89 2.05
N ARG A 20 -6.42 2.28 3.21
CA ARG A 20 -5.28 2.68 4.05
C ARG A 20 -3.94 2.50 3.33
N TRP A 21 -3.79 1.39 2.61
CA TRP A 21 -2.56 1.10 1.88
C TRP A 21 -2.33 2.10 0.74
N ASN A 22 -3.38 2.45 -0.02
CA ASN A 22 -3.30 3.48 -1.06
C ASN A 22 -2.90 4.85 -0.49
N GLY A 23 -3.54 5.27 0.62
CA GLY A 23 -3.18 6.53 1.27
C GLY A 23 -1.71 6.56 1.73
N LYS A 24 -1.17 5.42 2.19
CA LYS A 24 0.25 5.34 2.56
C LYS A 24 1.21 5.39 1.37
N LEU A 25 0.81 4.85 0.21
CA LEU A 25 1.58 5.01 -1.02
C LEU A 25 1.60 6.47 -1.49
N GLU A 26 0.48 7.19 -1.37
CA GLU A 26 0.41 8.63 -1.67
C GLU A 26 1.34 9.42 -0.74
N ASP A 27 1.26 9.20 0.58
CA ASP A 27 2.17 9.80 1.57
C ASP A 27 3.64 9.55 1.21
N LEU A 28 3.97 8.31 0.85
CA LEU A 28 5.32 7.87 0.51
C LEU A 28 5.83 8.55 -0.76
N ALA A 29 4.98 8.69 -1.79
CA ALA A 29 5.34 9.39 -3.02
C ALA A 29 5.65 10.87 -2.74
N VAL A 30 4.81 11.53 -1.95
CA VAL A 30 4.99 12.94 -1.56
C VAL A 30 6.27 13.10 -0.75
N GLN A 31 6.50 12.29 0.29
CA GLN A 31 7.69 12.42 1.13
C GLN A 31 8.98 12.03 0.41
N ALA A 32 8.95 11.02 -0.46
CA ALA A 32 10.11 10.66 -1.27
C ALA A 32 10.50 11.81 -2.22
N PHE A 33 9.51 12.48 -2.83
CA PHE A 33 9.75 13.65 -3.67
C PHE A 33 10.36 14.81 -2.88
N HIS A 34 9.81 15.13 -1.70
CA HIS A 34 10.38 16.17 -0.82
C HIS A 34 11.80 15.83 -0.39
N ALA A 35 12.08 14.58 -0.03
CA ALA A 35 13.43 14.14 0.32
C ALA A 35 14.40 14.30 -0.88
N MET A 36 13.97 13.95 -2.09
CA MET A 36 14.78 14.15 -3.31
C MET A 36 15.08 15.63 -3.57
N LEU A 37 14.08 16.52 -3.44
CA LEU A 37 14.29 17.95 -3.61
C LEU A 37 15.32 18.48 -2.62
N ILE A 38 15.19 18.11 -1.34
CA ILE A 38 16.13 18.51 -0.29
C ILE A 38 17.54 18.02 -0.64
N PHE A 39 17.71 16.77 -1.07
CA PHE A 39 19.03 16.23 -1.41
C PHE A 39 19.64 16.83 -2.70
N VAL A 40 18.84 17.14 -3.71
CA VAL A 40 19.34 17.61 -5.03
C VAL A 40 19.64 19.11 -5.03
N PHE A 41 18.84 19.91 -4.32
CA PHE A 41 18.92 21.38 -4.35
C PHE A 41 19.64 21.97 -3.13
N GLN A 42 20.21 21.13 -2.26
CA GLN A 42 20.91 21.56 -1.04
C GLN A 42 22.19 22.37 -1.28
N ASP A 43 22.79 22.31 -2.47
CA ASP A 43 24.15 22.83 -2.73
C ASP A 43 24.23 24.07 -3.65
N GLY A 44 23.10 24.69 -4.02
CA GLY A 44 23.11 25.65 -5.15
C GLY A 44 22.28 26.92 -5.06
N GLU A 45 21.30 27.06 -4.18
CA GLU A 45 20.41 28.22 -4.23
C GLU A 45 20.27 28.97 -2.90
N ASP A 46 20.20 30.29 -3.06
CA ASP A 46 19.95 31.27 -2.02
C ASP A 46 18.72 30.85 -1.21
N PRO A 47 18.81 30.71 0.13
CA PRO A 47 17.72 30.23 0.98
C PRO A 47 16.43 31.07 0.91
N SER A 48 16.45 32.20 0.21
CA SER A 48 15.33 33.10 -0.03
C SER A 48 14.38 32.67 -1.16
N THR A 49 14.74 31.72 -2.04
CA THR A 49 13.89 31.27 -3.17
C THR A 49 13.14 29.95 -2.94
N LEU A 50 13.45 29.22 -1.88
CA LEU A 50 12.75 27.98 -1.51
C LEU A 50 11.43 28.32 -0.79
N THR A 51 10.45 28.72 -1.61
CA THR A 51 9.03 28.94 -1.29
C THR A 51 8.54 28.02 -0.17
N GLU A 52 8.19 28.63 0.97
CA GLU A 52 7.18 28.32 2.01
C GLU A 52 6.90 26.87 2.48
N ALA A 53 7.40 25.83 1.82
CA ALA A 53 7.20 24.42 2.16
C ALA A 53 8.27 23.86 3.12
N LEU A 54 9.31 24.64 3.42
CA LEU A 54 10.46 24.23 4.26
C LEU A 54 10.56 25.00 5.60
N VAL A 55 9.51 25.76 5.97
CA VAL A 55 9.57 26.84 6.97
C VAL A 55 9.87 26.41 8.42
N ASP A 56 10.01 25.11 8.73
CA ASP A 56 10.33 24.65 10.09
C ASP A 56 11.72 24.02 10.30
N CYS A 57 12.59 23.93 9.27
CA CYS A 57 13.96 23.42 9.46
C CYS A 57 14.95 24.54 9.81
N GLN A 58 14.80 25.14 10.99
CA GLN A 58 15.69 26.19 11.52
C GLN A 58 16.95 25.66 12.26
N HIS A 59 17.33 24.39 12.06
CA HIS A 59 18.53 23.77 12.64
C HIS A 59 19.33 23.06 11.56
N ASP A 60 20.67 23.04 11.75
CA ASP A 60 21.70 22.42 10.91
C ASP A 60 21.15 21.52 9.79
N ASN A 61 21.43 21.87 8.53
CA ASN A 61 20.91 21.19 7.34
C ASN A 61 21.09 19.66 7.36
N SER A 62 22.14 19.15 8.03
CA SER A 62 22.37 17.72 8.25
C SER A 62 21.31 17.06 9.16
N SER A 63 20.82 17.78 10.17
CA SER A 63 19.77 17.34 11.09
C SER A 63 18.40 17.21 10.40
N CYS A 64 18.03 18.19 9.57
CA CYS A 64 16.77 18.17 8.82
C CYS A 64 16.73 17.02 7.79
N ALA A 65 17.82 16.81 7.04
CA ALA A 65 17.92 15.69 6.10
C ALA A 65 17.82 14.32 6.80
N GLN A 66 18.48 14.17 7.95
CA GLN A 66 18.41 12.94 8.74
C GLN A 66 17.02 12.67 9.31
N MET A 67 16.31 13.70 9.77
CA MET A 67 14.94 13.59 10.26
C MET A 67 13.98 13.17 9.14
N ASN A 68 14.09 13.78 7.96
CA ASN A 68 13.29 13.41 6.79
C ASN A 68 13.54 11.98 6.31
N LEU A 69 14.80 11.54 6.28
CA LEU A 69 15.13 10.14 5.96
C LEU A 69 14.60 9.15 7.01
N ALA A 70 14.58 9.53 8.30
CA ALA A 70 13.99 8.71 9.36
C ALA A 70 12.46 8.60 9.20
N HIS A 71 11.78 9.72 8.89
CA HIS A 71 10.34 9.72 8.60
C HIS A 71 10.00 8.86 7.38
N LEU A 72 10.75 9.01 6.29
CA LEU A 72 10.57 8.21 5.08
C LEU A 72 10.82 6.71 5.35
N THR A 73 11.82 6.37 6.16
CA THR A 73 12.08 4.99 6.60
C THR A 73 10.86 4.41 7.33
N SER A 74 10.34 5.14 8.32
CA SER A 74 9.17 4.72 9.10
C SER A 74 7.92 4.53 8.23
N LEU A 75 7.69 5.43 7.26
CA LEU A 75 6.58 5.30 6.31
C LEU A 75 6.72 4.08 5.41
N ILE A 76 7.91 3.82 4.85
CA ILE A 76 8.15 2.64 4.01
C ILE A 76 7.92 1.36 4.81
N GLU A 77 8.44 1.28 6.03
CA GLU A 77 8.27 0.11 6.90
C GLU A 77 6.79 -0.13 7.26
N SER A 78 6.06 0.93 7.60
CA SER A 78 4.62 0.87 7.87
C SER A 78 3.81 0.42 6.65
N THR A 79 4.19 0.91 5.45
CA THR A 79 3.53 0.55 4.18
C THR A 79 3.78 -0.92 3.82
N ILE A 80 4.97 -1.46 4.11
CA ILE A 80 5.29 -2.88 3.94
C ILE A 80 4.39 -3.74 4.84
N LEU A 81 4.22 -3.36 6.12
CA LEU A 81 3.37 -4.09 7.05
C LEU A 81 1.91 -4.13 6.58
N LEU A 82 1.38 -2.97 6.16
CA LEU A 82 0.02 -2.87 5.61
C LEU A 82 -0.15 -3.71 4.34
N ASN A 83 0.84 -3.75 3.45
CA ASN A 83 0.81 -4.61 2.27
C ASN A 83 0.71 -6.10 2.65
N VAL A 84 1.44 -6.55 3.68
CA VAL A 84 1.37 -7.93 4.18
C VAL A 84 -0.01 -8.26 4.76
N GLU A 85 -0.60 -7.34 5.53
CA GLU A 85 -1.95 -7.53 6.08
C GLU A 85 -3.03 -7.56 5.01
N LEU A 86 -2.93 -6.66 4.03
CA LEU A 86 -3.84 -6.61 2.89
C LEU A 86 -3.73 -7.90 2.07
N PHE A 87 -2.52 -8.37 1.79
CA PHE A 87 -2.29 -9.63 1.09
C PHE A 87 -2.93 -10.82 1.81
N LYS A 88 -2.72 -10.95 3.12
CA LYS A 88 -3.36 -12.01 3.92
C LYS A 88 -4.89 -11.94 3.87
N THR A 89 -5.45 -10.73 3.93
CA THR A 89 -6.90 -10.52 3.89
C THR A 89 -7.47 -10.83 2.50
N ASN A 90 -6.74 -10.52 1.41
CA ASN A 90 -7.09 -10.93 0.05
C ASN A 90 -7.17 -12.46 -0.06
N GLN A 91 -6.19 -13.20 0.47
CA GLN A 91 -6.19 -14.67 0.43
C GLN A 91 -7.41 -15.29 1.12
N LEU A 92 -7.76 -14.77 2.30
CA LEU A 92 -8.94 -15.22 3.03
C LEU A 92 -10.23 -14.94 2.25
N LEU A 93 -10.30 -13.78 1.59
CA LEU A 93 -11.45 -13.39 0.79
C LEU A 93 -11.59 -14.25 -0.48
N ILE A 94 -10.49 -14.53 -1.18
CA ILE A 94 -10.45 -15.45 -2.34
C ILE A 94 -10.94 -16.84 -1.92
N THR A 95 -10.42 -17.36 -0.80
CA THR A 95 -10.81 -18.67 -0.27
C THR A 95 -12.30 -18.71 0.07
N ALA A 96 -12.82 -17.68 0.75
CA ALA A 96 -14.23 -17.59 1.12
C ALA A 96 -15.16 -17.50 -0.09
N LEU A 97 -14.77 -16.72 -1.12
CA LEU A 97 -15.51 -16.62 -2.38
C LEU A 97 -15.53 -17.94 -3.14
N HIS A 98 -14.38 -18.60 -3.28
CA HIS A 98 -14.30 -19.94 -3.89
C HIS A 98 -15.21 -20.94 -3.17
N GLN A 99 -15.17 -20.97 -1.84
CA GLN A 99 -16.01 -21.88 -1.06
C GLN A 99 -17.50 -21.56 -1.26
N CYS A 100 -17.88 -20.29 -1.38
CA CYS A 100 -19.25 -19.87 -1.64
C CYS A 100 -19.71 -20.32 -3.04
N ILE A 101 -18.89 -20.12 -4.07
CA ILE A 101 -19.13 -20.56 -5.45
C ILE A 101 -19.33 -22.09 -5.49
N GLU A 102 -18.44 -22.86 -4.88
CA GLU A 102 -18.52 -24.32 -4.85
C GLU A 102 -19.76 -24.83 -4.09
N ASN A 103 -20.13 -24.17 -2.99
CA ASN A 103 -21.34 -24.50 -2.26
C ASN A 103 -22.60 -24.27 -3.10
N ILE A 104 -22.65 -23.18 -3.88
CA ILE A 104 -23.75 -22.90 -4.82
C ILE A 104 -23.82 -24.00 -5.90
N LYS A 105 -22.68 -24.38 -6.49
CA LYS A 105 -22.60 -25.48 -7.47
C LYS A 105 -23.11 -26.80 -6.90
N LYS A 106 -22.69 -27.16 -5.68
CA LYS A 106 -23.03 -28.44 -5.03
C LYS A 106 -24.48 -28.53 -4.59
N THR A 107 -25.04 -27.47 -4.01
CA THR A 107 -26.41 -27.52 -3.46
C THR A 107 -27.49 -27.48 -4.53
N LYS A 108 -27.21 -27.01 -5.76
CA LYS A 108 -28.28 -26.68 -6.71
C LYS A 108 -27.92 -27.05 -8.15
N ARG A 109 -28.27 -28.27 -8.57
CA ARG A 109 -28.11 -28.83 -9.94
C ARG A 109 -28.72 -27.99 -11.09
N ASN A 110 -29.56 -26.99 -10.82
CA ASN A 110 -30.18 -26.13 -11.85
C ASN A 110 -29.60 -24.70 -11.83
N VAL A 111 -28.53 -24.51 -12.60
CA VAL A 111 -27.74 -23.27 -12.75
C VAL A 111 -28.56 -22.09 -13.29
N VAL A 112 -29.64 -22.34 -14.02
CA VAL A 112 -30.43 -21.32 -14.75
C VAL A 112 -31.10 -20.29 -13.83
N ARG A 113 -31.49 -20.67 -12.61
CA ARG A 113 -32.28 -19.79 -11.72
C ARG A 113 -31.46 -18.77 -10.94
N TYR A 114 -30.13 -18.89 -10.94
CA TYR A 114 -29.21 -18.06 -10.15
C TYR A 114 -27.92 -17.66 -10.90
N GLY A 115 -27.92 -17.78 -12.23
CA GLY A 115 -26.77 -17.39 -13.06
C GLY A 115 -26.29 -15.97 -12.81
N PHE A 116 -27.20 -15.05 -12.47
CA PHE A 116 -26.85 -13.68 -12.11
C PHE A 116 -25.98 -13.58 -10.84
N GLU A 117 -26.34 -14.26 -9.76
CA GLU A 117 -25.60 -14.23 -8.48
C GLU A 117 -24.25 -14.96 -8.60
N TYR A 118 -24.23 -16.05 -9.36
CA TYR A 118 -23.00 -16.78 -9.69
C TYR A 118 -22.03 -15.89 -10.49
N ASN A 119 -22.52 -15.22 -11.54
CA ASN A 119 -21.71 -14.32 -12.36
C ASN A 119 -21.19 -13.11 -11.55
N GLN A 120 -21.97 -12.60 -10.60
CA GLN A 120 -21.51 -11.54 -9.70
C GLN A 120 -20.37 -12.00 -8.79
N LEU A 121 -20.46 -13.22 -8.24
CA LEU A 121 -19.42 -13.79 -7.40
C LEU A 121 -18.15 -14.12 -8.19
N GLU A 122 -18.26 -14.67 -9.40
CA GLU A 122 -17.11 -14.88 -10.29
C GLU A 122 -16.47 -13.55 -10.72
N SER A 123 -17.27 -12.53 -11.04
CA SER A 123 -16.77 -11.20 -11.37
C SER A 123 -16.03 -10.57 -10.17
N ALA A 124 -16.61 -10.66 -8.96
CA ALA A 124 -15.96 -10.18 -7.74
C ALA A 124 -14.64 -10.92 -7.48
N LEU A 125 -14.62 -12.24 -7.66
CA LEU A 125 -13.42 -13.07 -7.53
C LEU A 125 -12.32 -12.60 -8.53
N GLY A 126 -12.68 -12.38 -9.79
CA GLY A 126 -11.74 -11.86 -10.80
C GLY A 126 -11.15 -10.50 -10.43
N ILE A 127 -11.96 -9.60 -9.86
CA ILE A 127 -11.51 -8.30 -9.37
C ILE A 127 -10.53 -8.43 -8.19
N ILE A 128 -10.66 -9.46 -7.36
CA ILE A 128 -9.85 -9.64 -6.14
C ILE A 128 -8.54 -10.41 -6.41
N ILE A 129 -8.52 -11.29 -7.41
CA ILE A 129 -7.34 -12.06 -7.81
C ILE A 129 -6.32 -11.15 -8.54
N ALA A 130 -6.77 -10.28 -9.45
CA ALA A 130 -5.86 -9.44 -10.24
C ALA A 130 -4.92 -8.52 -9.39
N PRO A 131 -5.34 -7.98 -8.24
CA PRO A 131 -4.47 -7.22 -7.33
C PRO A 131 -3.42 -8.04 -6.58
N GLU A 132 -3.53 -9.37 -6.51
CA GLU A 132 -2.66 -10.20 -5.67
C GLU A 132 -1.20 -10.16 -6.14
N GLU A 133 -0.97 -10.33 -7.44
CA GLU A 133 0.35 -10.22 -8.07
C GLU A 133 0.92 -8.79 -7.92
N ASN A 134 0.05 -7.78 -7.99
CA ASN A 134 0.43 -6.40 -7.77
C ASN A 134 0.89 -6.16 -6.33
N LEU A 135 0.23 -6.75 -5.32
CA LEU A 135 0.64 -6.58 -3.93
C LEU A 135 2.03 -7.15 -3.67
N ASP A 136 2.36 -8.31 -4.25
CA ASP A 136 3.70 -8.89 -4.16
C ASP A 136 4.74 -8.07 -4.93
N HIS A 137 4.40 -7.55 -6.11
CA HIS A 137 5.24 -6.62 -6.85
C HIS A 137 5.59 -5.39 -6.01
N TRP A 138 4.59 -4.73 -5.43
CA TRP A 138 4.78 -3.54 -4.60
C TRP A 138 5.57 -3.84 -3.32
N ARG A 139 5.39 -5.01 -2.72
CA ARG A 139 6.21 -5.45 -1.58
C ARG A 139 7.70 -5.48 -1.93
N GLY A 140 8.03 -6.01 -3.11
CA GLY A 140 9.40 -6.01 -3.62
C GLY A 140 9.95 -4.59 -3.83
N LYS A 141 9.16 -3.72 -4.47
CA LYS A 141 9.53 -2.31 -4.70
C LYS A 141 9.77 -1.54 -3.41
N LEU A 142 8.88 -1.68 -2.42
CA LEU A 142 9.01 -1.01 -1.13
C LEU A 142 10.27 -1.46 -0.37
N ARG A 143 10.64 -2.74 -0.44
CA ARG A 143 11.90 -3.24 0.16
C ARG A 143 13.13 -2.64 -0.51
N LEU A 144 13.13 -2.51 -1.83
CA LEU A 144 14.21 -1.86 -2.57
C LEU A 144 14.33 -0.37 -2.19
N TYR A 145 13.20 0.34 -2.10
CA TYR A 145 13.21 1.74 -1.64
C TYR A 145 13.73 1.88 -0.22
N LEU A 146 13.33 0.99 0.70
CA LEU A 146 13.85 0.98 2.06
C LEU A 146 15.37 0.82 2.10
N PHE A 147 15.90 -0.10 1.29
CA PHE A 147 17.33 -0.32 1.17
C PHE A 147 18.04 0.94 0.69
N ASN A 148 17.54 1.58 -0.37
CA ASN A 148 18.13 2.80 -0.92
C ASN A 148 18.13 3.95 0.11
N VAL A 149 17.01 4.16 0.81
CA VAL A 149 16.91 5.21 1.85
C VAL A 149 17.90 4.94 2.99
N LYS A 150 18.02 3.69 3.45
CA LYS A 150 18.99 3.31 4.49
C LYS A 150 20.43 3.50 4.01
N PHE A 151 20.72 3.15 2.76
CA PHE A 151 22.03 3.36 2.15
C PHE A 151 22.39 4.85 2.07
N THR A 152 21.50 5.70 1.54
CA THR A 152 21.69 7.15 1.48
C THR A 152 21.90 7.75 2.86
N LYS A 153 21.15 7.28 3.87
CA LYS A 153 21.34 7.71 5.26
C LYS A 153 22.74 7.41 5.76
N VAL A 154 23.28 6.21 5.51
CA VAL A 154 24.65 5.86 5.90
C VAL A 154 25.68 6.75 5.20
N CYS A 155 25.53 6.99 3.90
CA CYS A 155 26.43 7.86 3.15
C CYS A 155 26.41 9.31 3.67
N SER A 156 25.23 9.83 4.05
CA SER A 156 25.07 11.19 4.60
C SER A 156 25.67 11.41 5.99
N ILE A 157 26.07 10.34 6.70
CA ILE A 157 26.75 10.42 8.00
C ILE A 157 28.28 10.34 7.83
N MET A 158 28.75 9.81 6.70
CA MET A 158 30.18 9.58 6.41
C MET A 158 30.84 10.71 5.62
N LEU A 159 30.05 11.61 5.02
CA LEU A 159 30.46 12.85 4.36
C LEU A 159 30.41 14.01 5.35
#